data_AF-A0A8I1T2Z1-F1
#
_entry.id   AF-A0A8I1T2Z1-F1
#
_cell.length_a   1.000
_cell.length_b   1.000
_cell.length_c   1.000
_cell.angle_alpha   90.00
_cell.angle_beta   90.00
_cell.angle_gamma   90.00
#
_symmetry.space_group_name_H-M   'P 1'
#
loop_
_entity.id
_entity.type
_entity.pdbx_description
1 polymer ?
#
loop_
_entity_poly.entity_id
_entity_poly.type
_entity_poly.pdbx_seq_one_letter_code
_entity_poly.pdbx_strand_id
1 'polypeptide(L)'
;MSDLQTVDQFPRQDVIDSDNDLELQKEHPWQCESLDQRNWMTRIRDEAIAEGASPNTHWLYFRSPDSTWMSECGTEGWLLLDYLDLKQHEYLERAMS
;
A
#
# COMPACT_ATOMS: atom_id res chain seq x y z
N MET A 1 16.42 3.40 -11.19
CA MET A 1 15.74 2.10 -11.33
C MET A 1 15.53 1.66 -9.91
N SER A 2 14.31 1.80 -9.38
CA SER A 2 14.03 1.42 -8.01
C SER A 2 13.88 -0.10 -7.99
N ASP A 3 14.70 -0.75 -7.16
CA ASP A 3 14.68 -2.18 -6.96
C ASP A 3 13.32 -2.59 -6.38
N LEU A 4 12.59 -3.47 -7.08
CA LEU A 4 11.39 -4.13 -6.55
C LEU A 4 11.85 -4.99 -5.38
N GLN A 5 11.61 -4.53 -4.16
CA GLN A 5 11.92 -5.29 -2.95
C GLN A 5 10.83 -6.34 -2.76
N THR A 6 11.24 -7.58 -2.50
CA THR A 6 10.32 -8.62 -2.07
C THR A 6 9.79 -8.20 -0.69
N VAL A 7 8.51 -7.90 -0.59
CA VAL A 7 7.90 -7.39 0.64
C VAL A 7 8.00 -8.46 1.74
N ASP A 8 8.75 -8.18 2.80
CA ASP A 8 8.50 -8.81 4.10
C ASP A 8 7.08 -8.40 4.51
N GLN A 9 6.18 -9.38 4.66
CA GLN A 9 4.76 -9.09 4.85
C GLN A 9 4.55 -8.26 6.12
N PHE A 10 3.93 -7.08 5.97
CA PHE A 10 3.49 -6.29 7.12
C PHE A 10 2.62 -7.13 8.05
N PRO A 11 2.68 -6.89 9.38
CA PRO A 11 1.87 -7.62 10.34
C PRO A 11 0.39 -7.61 9.95
N ARG A 12 -0.22 -8.79 9.86
CA ARG A 12 -1.61 -8.94 9.39
C ARG A 12 -2.60 -8.10 10.20
N GLN A 13 -2.40 -7.97 11.51
CA GLN A 13 -3.29 -7.20 12.36
C GLN A 13 -3.29 -5.72 11.98
N ASP A 14 -2.12 -5.16 11.69
CA ASP A 14 -2.00 -3.75 11.39
C ASP A 14 -2.60 -3.41 10.02
N VAL A 15 -2.52 -4.33 9.06
CA VAL A 15 -3.21 -4.22 7.76
C VAL A 15 -4.73 -4.22 7.97
N ILE A 16 -5.23 -5.11 8.83
CA ILE A 16 -6.65 -5.16 9.21
C ILE A 16 -7.08 -3.86 9.90
N ASP A 17 -6.26 -3.32 10.80
CA ASP A 17 -6.57 -2.09 11.52
C ASP A 17 -6.63 -0.90 10.56
N SER A 18 -5.72 -0.83 9.58
CA SER A 18 -5.71 0.22 8.55
C SER A 18 -6.89 0.10 7.58
N ASP A 19 -7.26 -1.11 7.15
CA ASP A 19 -8.42 -1.35 6.28
C ASP A 19 -9.74 -1.00 6.96
N ASN A 20 -9.84 -1.26 8.27
CA ASN A 20 -11.01 -0.90 9.07
C ASN A 20 -11.09 0.60 9.42
N ASP A 21 -10.00 1.36 9.28
CA ASP A 21 -9.99 2.81 9.49
C ASP A 21 -10.61 3.53 8.27
N LEU A 22 -11.94 3.46 8.19
CA LEU A 22 -12.71 4.04 7.09
C LEU A 22 -12.53 5.56 6.97
N GLU A 23 -12.23 6.26 8.07
CA GLU A 23 -11.99 7.70 8.01
C GLU A 23 -10.61 7.98 7.41
N LEU A 24 -9.58 7.24 7.82
CA LEU A 24 -8.25 7.31 7.20
C LEU A 24 -8.30 7.03 5.69
N GLN A 25 -8.99 5.97 5.27
CA GLN A 25 -9.09 5.64 3.83
C GLN A 25 -9.85 6.70 3.03
N LYS A 26 -10.83 7.39 3.64
CA LYS A 26 -11.55 8.50 2.99
C LYS A 26 -10.71 9.77 2.89
N GLU A 27 -9.90 10.05 3.91
CA GLU A 27 -8.98 11.20 3.92
C GLU A 27 -7.83 11.02 2.94
N HIS A 28 -7.44 9.77 2.70
CA HIS A 28 -6.34 9.39 1.84
C HIS A 28 -6.81 8.46 0.71
N PRO A 29 -7.56 8.96 -0.29
CA PRO A 29 -7.78 8.21 -1.52
C PRO A 29 -6.53 8.33 -2.40
N TRP A 30 -5.99 7.21 -2.91
CA TRP A 30 -4.77 7.25 -3.74
C TRP A 30 -4.94 8.10 -4.99
N GLN A 31 -6.18 8.32 -5.43
CA GLN A 31 -6.52 9.21 -6.53
C GLN A 31 -6.23 10.70 -6.24
N CYS A 32 -5.95 11.08 -5.00
CA CYS A 32 -5.50 12.43 -4.64
C CYS A 32 -3.97 12.62 -4.77
N GLU A 33 -3.21 11.56 -5.05
CA GLU A 33 -1.78 11.68 -5.30
C GLU A 33 -1.48 12.46 -6.60
N SER A 34 -0.23 12.93 -6.74
CA SER A 34 0.22 13.62 -7.95
C SER A 34 -0.01 12.76 -9.20
N LEU A 35 -0.15 13.38 -10.38
CA LEU A 35 -0.40 12.63 -11.61
C LEU A 35 0.67 11.56 -11.87
N ASP A 36 1.94 11.90 -11.66
CA ASP A 36 3.05 10.98 -11.85
C ASP A 36 2.98 9.80 -10.86
N GLN A 37 2.69 10.08 -9.60
CA GLN A 37 2.52 9.06 -8.57
C GLN A 37 1.34 8.12 -8.89
N ARG A 38 0.18 8.67 -9.29
CA ARG A 38 -0.99 7.86 -9.66
C ARG A 38 -0.72 6.98 -10.87
N ASN A 39 -0.03 7.50 -11.88
CA ASN A 39 0.34 6.71 -13.05
C ASN A 39 1.27 5.55 -12.67
N TRP A 40 2.22 5.82 -11.78
CA TRP A 40 3.12 4.79 -11.26
C TRP A 40 2.38 3.73 -10.44
N MET A 41 1.56 4.15 -9.47
CA MET A 41 0.72 3.26 -8.66
C MET A 41 -0.22 2.39 -9.52
N THR A 42 -0.81 2.98 -10.57
CA THR A 42 -1.66 2.23 -11.52
C THR A 42 -0.85 1.17 -12.25
N ARG A 43 0.33 1.54 -12.75
CA ARG A 43 1.21 0.60 -13.47
C ARG A 43 1.61 -0.58 -12.59
N ILE A 44 2.03 -0.33 -11.35
CA ILE A 44 2.44 -1.39 -10.41
C ILE A 44 1.28 -2.34 -10.10
N ARG A 45 0.07 -1.83 -9.87
CA ARG A 45 -1.11 -2.68 -9.68
C ARG A 45 -1.38 -3.54 -10.92
N ASP A 46 -1.35 -2.95 -12.10
CA ASP A 46 -1.66 -3.65 -13.34
C ASP A 46 -0.57 -4.70 -13.67
N GLU A 47 0.69 -4.42 -13.36
CA GLU A 47 1.81 -5.38 -13.44
C GLU A 47 1.59 -6.56 -12.47
N ALA A 48 1.25 -6.29 -11.20
CA ALA A 48 0.95 -7.34 -10.22
C ALA A 48 -0.20 -8.26 -10.70
N ILE A 49 -1.27 -7.67 -11.26
CA ILE A 49 -2.39 -8.44 -11.82
C ILE A 49 -1.95 -9.27 -13.03
N ALA A 50 -1.12 -8.70 -13.92
CA ALA A 50 -0.56 -9.44 -15.06
C ALA A 50 0.32 -10.62 -14.63
N GLU A 51 0.99 -10.50 -13.47
CA GLU A 51 1.82 -11.55 -12.86
C GLU A 51 1.02 -12.57 -12.03
N GLY A 52 -0.31 -12.42 -11.97
CA GLY A 52 -1.22 -13.39 -11.34
C GLY A 52 -1.78 -12.95 -9.98
N ALA A 53 -1.63 -11.68 -9.60
CA ALA A 53 -2.43 -11.11 -8.54
C ALA A 53 -3.91 -11.06 -8.94
N SER A 54 -4.77 -11.05 -7.92
CA SER A 54 -6.21 -11.04 -8.09
C SER A 54 -6.70 -9.69 -8.66
N PRO A 55 -7.80 -9.66 -9.43
CA PRO A 55 -8.43 -8.40 -9.85
C PRO A 55 -8.90 -7.51 -8.67
N ASN A 56 -8.98 -8.07 -7.47
CA ASN A 56 -9.30 -7.35 -6.22
C ASN A 56 -8.09 -6.61 -5.62
N THR A 57 -6.94 -6.66 -6.28
CA THR A 57 -5.72 -5.97 -5.83
C THR A 57 -5.92 -4.46 -5.87
N HIS A 58 -5.71 -3.79 -4.73
CA HIS A 58 -5.94 -2.36 -4.54
C HIS A 58 -4.93 -1.74 -3.58
N TRP A 59 -4.84 -0.41 -3.62
CA TRP A 59 -3.97 0.36 -2.73
C TRP A 59 -4.73 0.71 -1.45
N LEU A 60 -4.19 0.25 -0.32
CA LEU A 60 -4.60 0.62 1.03
C LEU A 60 -3.65 1.70 1.55
N TYR A 61 -4.18 2.78 2.09
CA TYR A 61 -3.36 3.74 2.82
C TYR A 61 -3.05 3.19 4.21
N PHE A 62 -1.82 3.33 4.66
CA PHE A 62 -1.46 2.99 6.03
C PHE A 62 -0.81 4.19 6.72
N ARG A 63 -1.07 4.30 8.02
CA ARG A 63 -0.34 5.18 8.93
C ARG A 63 -0.05 4.37 10.19
N SER A 64 1.21 4.00 10.38
CA SER A 64 1.60 3.25 11.58
C SER A 64 1.73 4.18 12.77
N PRO A 65 1.27 3.78 13.97
CA PRO A 65 1.84 4.34 15.19
C PRO A 65 3.34 4.04 15.25
N ASP A 66 4.11 4.89 15.94
CA ASP A 66 5.57 5.04 15.91
C ASP A 66 6.45 3.76 16.08
N SER A 67 5.90 2.56 16.24
CA SER A 67 6.66 1.36 16.65
C SER A 67 6.58 0.11 15.78
N THR A 68 5.57 -0.13 14.94
CA THR A 68 5.49 -1.40 14.18
C THR A 68 5.98 -1.29 12.74
N TRP A 69 5.57 -0.28 11.97
CA TRP A 69 5.94 -0.18 10.54
C TRP A 69 7.12 0.77 10.33
N MET A 70 7.42 1.61 11.32
CA MET A 70 8.47 2.61 11.27
C MET A 70 9.86 2.01 11.08
N SER A 71 10.08 0.76 11.52
CA SER A 71 11.32 0.02 11.29
C SER A 71 11.44 -0.57 9.88
N GLU A 72 10.34 -0.70 9.14
CA GLU A 72 10.30 -1.39 7.84
C GLU A 72 10.06 -0.43 6.66
N CYS A 73 9.25 0.63 6.84
CA CYS A 73 8.81 1.48 5.73
C CYS A 73 8.42 2.93 6.10
N GLY A 74 8.81 3.41 7.29
CA GLY A 74 8.45 4.76 7.76
C GLY A 74 7.05 4.87 8.41
N THR A 75 6.51 6.09 8.49
CA THR A 75 5.32 6.40 9.30
C THR A 75 4.00 6.25 8.53
N GLU A 76 4.00 6.50 7.23
CA GLU A 76 2.82 6.37 6.37
C GLU A 76 3.17 6.06 4.92
N GLY A 77 2.24 5.45 4.20
CA GLY A 77 2.46 5.02 2.83
C GLY A 77 1.27 4.29 2.20
N TRP A 78 1.56 3.59 1.12
CA TRP A 78 0.59 2.80 0.36
C TRP A 78 0.99 1.33 0.31
N LEU A 79 0.04 0.45 0.61
CA LEU A 79 0.22 -1.00 0.53
C LEU A 79 -0.68 -1.56 -0.58
N LEU A 80 -0.08 -2.29 -1.52
CA LEU A 80 -0.82 -3.02 -2.56
C LEU A 80 -1.22 -4.38 -2.03
N LEU A 81 -2.53 -4.65 -1.95
CA LEU A 81 -3.04 -5.92 -1.43
C LEU A 81 -4.39 -6.33 -2.04
N ASP A 82 -4.71 -7.62 -2.01
CA ASP A 82 -6.06 -8.11 -2.29
C ASP A 82 -6.98 -7.88 -1.08
N TYR A 83 -8.04 -7.08 -1.22
CA TYR A 83 -8.92 -6.74 -0.08
C TYR A 83 -9.71 -7.92 0.49
N LEU A 84 -9.79 -9.06 -0.21
CA LEU A 84 -10.54 -10.22 0.26
C LEU A 84 -9.72 -11.12 1.18
N ASP A 85 -8.45 -11.37 0.85
CA ASP A 85 -7.58 -12.28 1.62
C ASP A 85 -6.41 -11.58 2.33
N LEU A 86 -6.23 -10.29 2.04
CA LEU A 86 -5.16 -9.41 2.51
C LEU A 86 -3.76 -9.87 2.08
N LYS A 87 -3.68 -10.57 0.93
CA LYS A 87 -2.39 -10.91 0.32
C LYS A 87 -1.71 -9.64 -0.17
N GLN A 88 -0.51 -9.39 0.36
CA GLN A 88 0.29 -8.21 0.05
C GLN A 88 1.17 -8.46 -1.19
N HIS A 89 1.37 -7.41 -1.98
CA HIS A 89 2.08 -7.46 -3.25
C HIS A 89 3.24 -6.48 -3.34
N GLU A 90 3.05 -5.24 -2.87
CA GLU A 90 4.04 -4.17 -3.00
C GLU A 90 3.75 -3.06 -1.97
N TYR A 91 4.75 -2.25 -1.62
CA TYR A 91 4.52 -1.05 -0.81
C TYR A 91 5.29 0.17 -1.32
N LEU A 92 4.71 1.35 -1.06
CA LEU A 92 5.31 2.62 -1.42
C LEU A 92 5.36 3.51 -0.18
N GLU A 93 6.56 3.91 0.21
CA GLU A 93 6.73 4.95 1.23
C GLU A 93 6.23 6.28 0.67
N ARG A 94 5.48 7.02 1.48
CA ARG A 94 5.14 8.39 1.12
C ARG A 94 6.32 9.27 1.48
N ALA A 95 7.00 9.83 0.47
CA ALA A 95 8.06 10.80 0.71
C ALA A 95 7.46 11.99 1.49
N MET A 96 7.87 12.16 2.74
CA MET A 96 7.55 13.34 3.53
C MET A 96 8.16 14.55 2.81
N SER A 97 7.30 15.39 2.23
CA SER A 97 7.67 16.65 1.59
C SER A 97 8.23 17.65 2.59
#